data_AF-A0A317UYW9-F1
#
_entry.id   AF-A0A317UYW9-F1
#
_cell.length_a   1.000
_cell.length_b   1.000
_cell.length_c   1.000
_cell.angle_alpha   90.00
_cell.angle_beta   90.00
_cell.angle_gamma   90.00
#
_symmetry.space_group_name_H-M   'P 1'
#
loop_
_entity.id
_entity.type
_entity.pdbx_description
1 polymer ?
#
loop_
_entity_poly.entity_id
_entity_poly.type
_entity_poly.pdbx_seq_one_letter_code
_entity_poly.pdbx_strand_id
1 'polypeptide(L)'
;MSRGRTLRDWDADESHKRVAVSRRGSDTDYDIRVPRSSHVDAQPEPSYYGPNFVNSEQGRSSSLAYGDIREPKMPDPWKKAPQPYPEGMNDQYLTYKDYGDQYSKANRAFKLANPLATPDNHPNIVEKVERGLALAAEARTAANLEAAARSGFDHKFPYAYDSLAKKASHKKPVKEKLEAAKKIRKNEGKLHGKLPADYYEKQP
;
A
#
# COMPACT_ATOMS: atom_id res chain seq x y z
N MET A 1 -38.38 14.93 54.19
CA MET A 1 -38.25 16.12 53.30
C MET A 1 -37.63 15.67 52.00
N SER A 2 -38.39 15.72 50.91
CA SER A 2 -37.96 15.38 49.53
C SER A 2 -37.53 16.65 48.81
N ARG A 3 -36.45 16.61 48.01
CA ARG A 3 -36.42 17.13 46.63
C ARG A 3 -35.42 16.33 45.79
N GLY A 4 -35.96 15.54 44.87
CA GLY A 4 -35.22 14.85 43.82
C GLY A 4 -34.67 15.83 42.79
N ARG A 5 -33.43 15.59 42.36
CA ARG A 5 -32.80 16.28 41.24
C ARG A 5 -33.42 15.75 39.95
N THR A 6 -34.28 16.53 39.33
CA THR A 6 -34.95 16.16 38.08
C THR A 6 -33.97 16.19 36.92
N LEU A 7 -34.08 15.20 36.03
CA LEU A 7 -33.43 15.06 34.71
C LEU A 7 -33.62 16.26 33.74
N ARG A 8 -34.22 17.37 34.21
CA ARG A 8 -34.72 18.50 33.41
C ARG A 8 -33.65 19.52 33.03
N ASP A 9 -32.48 19.48 33.66
CA ASP A 9 -31.44 20.50 33.46
C ASP A 9 -30.47 20.17 32.32
N TRP A 10 -30.55 18.97 31.73
CA TRP A 10 -29.66 18.58 30.61
C TRP A 10 -30.00 19.33 29.31
N ASP A 11 -31.30 19.56 29.06
CA ASP A 11 -31.82 20.24 27.86
C ASP A 11 -31.85 21.77 27.96
N ALA A 12 -31.51 22.34 29.11
CA ALA A 12 -31.56 23.78 29.35
C ALA A 12 -30.32 24.53 28.84
N ASP A 13 -29.20 23.83 28.66
CA ASP A 13 -27.93 24.43 28.23
C ASP A 13 -27.87 24.53 26.68
N GLU A 14 -27.79 25.75 26.16
CA GLU A 14 -27.70 26.03 24.72
C GLU A 14 -26.44 25.43 24.07
N SER A 15 -25.38 25.19 24.85
CA SER A 15 -24.17 24.53 24.36
C SER A 15 -24.44 23.07 23.92
N HIS A 16 -25.35 22.36 24.58
CA HIS A 16 -25.75 21.00 24.21
C HIS A 16 -26.67 20.97 22.98
N LYS A 17 -27.49 22.01 22.78
CA LYS A 17 -28.32 22.14 21.57
C LYS A 17 -27.49 22.35 20.31
N ARG A 18 -26.33 23.01 20.41
CA ARG A 18 -25.41 23.20 19.27
C ARG A 18 -24.73 21.91 18.82
N VAL A 19 -24.51 20.95 19.72
CA VAL A 19 -23.83 19.67 19.39
C VAL A 19 -24.75 18.71 18.62
N ALA A 20 -26.07 18.82 18.80
CA ALA A 20 -27.03 17.93 18.13
C ALA A 20 -27.44 18.39 16.71
N VAL A 21 -27.26 19.67 16.36
CA VAL A 21 -27.78 20.22 15.09
C VAL A 21 -26.74 20.16 13.96
N SER A 22 -25.44 20.14 14.27
CA SER A 22 -24.38 20.11 13.23
C SER A 22 -24.00 18.70 12.75
N ARG A 23 -24.43 17.64 13.44
CA ARG A 23 -24.20 16.23 13.02
C ARG A 23 -25.33 15.61 12.21
N ARG A 24 -26.42 16.33 11.98
CA ARG A 24 -27.63 15.84 11.27
C ARG A 24 -27.66 16.20 9.78
N GLY A 25 -26.52 16.56 9.21
CA GLY A 25 -26.43 17.07 7.83
C GLY A 25 -26.18 16.02 6.74
N SER A 26 -26.00 14.72 7.04
CA SER A 26 -25.74 13.73 5.98
C SER A 26 -26.44 12.37 6.12
N ASP A 27 -27.17 12.13 7.22
CA ASP A 27 -27.87 10.85 7.45
C ASP A 27 -29.29 10.82 6.89
N THR A 28 -29.87 11.97 6.49
CA THR A 28 -31.22 12.04 5.92
C THR A 28 -31.31 11.53 4.49
N ASP A 29 -30.20 11.41 3.77
CA ASP A 29 -30.15 10.75 2.47
C ASP A 29 -30.23 9.22 2.59
N TYR A 30 -30.13 8.68 3.81
CA TYR A 30 -30.37 7.28 4.15
C TYR A 30 -31.77 7.11 4.76
N ASP A 31 -32.81 7.62 4.09
CA ASP A 31 -34.17 7.19 4.40
C ASP A 31 -34.34 5.73 3.98
N ILE A 32 -34.28 4.85 4.99
CA ILE A 32 -34.53 3.41 4.94
C ILE A 32 -35.88 3.02 4.30
N ARG A 33 -36.80 3.97 4.12
CA ARG A 33 -38.12 3.80 3.47
C ARG A 33 -38.12 4.11 1.98
N VAL A 34 -37.04 4.67 1.42
CA VAL A 34 -36.95 4.98 -0.01
C VAL A 34 -36.63 3.69 -0.77
N PRO A 35 -37.44 3.31 -1.79
CA PRO A 35 -37.14 2.14 -2.63
C PRO A 35 -35.76 2.28 -3.29
N ARG A 36 -34.94 1.24 -3.20
CA ARG A 36 -33.61 1.22 -3.83
C ARG A 36 -33.74 1.37 -5.34
N SER A 37 -33.21 2.46 -5.88
CA SER A 37 -32.84 2.56 -7.29
C SER A 37 -31.67 1.60 -7.56
N SER A 38 -31.88 0.59 -8.41
CA SER A 38 -30.81 -0.31 -8.87
C SER A 38 -29.94 0.32 -9.97
N HIS A 39 -30.35 1.48 -10.50
CA HIS A 39 -29.67 2.17 -11.58
C HIS A 39 -28.18 2.42 -11.28
N VAL A 40 -27.36 2.35 -12.33
CA VAL A 40 -25.91 2.57 -12.26
C VAL A 40 -25.59 3.96 -11.72
N ASP A 41 -26.42 4.95 -12.03
CA ASP A 41 -26.26 6.35 -11.60
C ASP A 41 -26.56 6.58 -10.11
N ALA A 42 -27.19 5.60 -9.44
CA ALA A 42 -27.47 5.63 -8.01
C ALA A 42 -26.41 4.92 -7.15
N GLN A 43 -25.33 4.42 -7.76
CA GLN A 43 -24.21 3.83 -7.02
C GLN A 43 -23.31 4.94 -6.44
N PRO A 44 -22.84 4.80 -5.19
CA PRO A 44 -21.87 5.73 -4.63
C PRO A 44 -20.57 5.70 -5.44
N GLU A 45 -19.83 6.81 -5.43
CA GLU A 45 -18.51 6.84 -6.05
C GLU A 45 -17.52 5.90 -5.33
N PRO A 46 -16.56 5.30 -6.07
CA PRO A 46 -15.52 4.48 -5.48
C PRO A 46 -14.61 5.32 -4.58
N SER A 47 -14.48 4.87 -3.33
CA SER A 47 -13.50 5.39 -2.38
C SER A 47 -12.06 5.12 -2.83
N TYR A 48 -11.12 5.96 -2.45
CA TYR A 48 -9.71 5.75 -2.76
C TYR A 48 -9.06 4.62 -1.95
N TYR A 49 -9.48 4.43 -0.68
CA TYR A 49 -8.89 3.43 0.22
C TYR A 49 -9.50 2.02 0.10
N GLY A 50 -10.57 1.88 -0.67
CA GLY A 50 -11.26 0.61 -0.83
C GLY A 50 -12.65 0.58 -0.21
N PRO A 51 -13.47 -0.42 -0.56
CA PRO A 51 -14.91 -0.39 -0.37
C PRO A 51 -15.39 -0.14 1.08
N ASN A 52 -14.62 -0.62 2.06
CA ASN A 52 -14.97 -0.50 3.47
C ASN A 52 -14.74 0.92 4.02
N PHE A 53 -14.10 1.80 3.26
CA PHE A 53 -13.73 3.15 3.67
C PHE A 53 -14.64 4.24 3.09
N VAL A 54 -15.62 3.89 2.23
CA VAL A 54 -16.58 4.84 1.63
C VAL A 54 -17.27 5.69 2.71
N ASN A 55 -17.73 5.06 3.79
CA ASN A 55 -18.38 5.76 4.89
C ASN A 55 -17.41 6.66 5.66
N SER A 56 -16.18 6.19 5.91
CA SER A 56 -15.15 6.96 6.61
C SER A 56 -14.69 8.18 5.80
N GLU A 57 -14.52 8.05 4.48
CA GLU A 57 -14.19 9.16 3.58
C GLU A 57 -15.31 10.21 3.53
N GLN A 58 -16.57 9.78 3.64
CA GLN A 58 -17.73 10.66 3.68
C GLN A 58 -17.99 11.26 5.09
N GLY A 59 -17.10 11.04 6.05
CA GLY A 59 -17.26 11.50 7.44
C GLY A 59 -18.42 10.84 8.19
N ARG A 60 -18.94 9.72 7.67
CA ARG A 60 -20.10 9.00 8.22
C ARG A 60 -19.61 8.05 9.32
N SER A 61 -20.07 8.28 10.54
CA SER A 61 -19.86 7.35 11.64
C SER A 61 -20.60 6.04 11.33
N SER A 62 -19.91 4.91 11.38
CA SER A 62 -20.52 3.58 11.36
C SER A 62 -21.36 3.39 12.63
N SER A 63 -22.56 3.97 12.65
CA SER A 63 -23.44 3.94 13.80
C SER A 63 -24.04 2.54 13.92
N LEU A 64 -23.37 1.72 14.74
CA LEU A 64 -23.85 0.44 15.30
C LEU A 64 -25.16 0.57 16.14
N ALA A 65 -25.80 1.75 16.14
CA ALA A 65 -26.86 2.10 17.09
C ALA A 65 -28.27 1.66 16.67
N TYR A 66 -28.48 1.25 15.42
CA TYR A 66 -29.76 0.73 14.95
C TYR A 66 -29.53 -0.62 14.30
N GLY A 67 -30.15 -1.67 14.84
CA GLY A 67 -29.94 -3.10 14.53
C GLY A 67 -30.27 -3.57 13.11
N ASP A 68 -30.23 -2.68 12.13
CA ASP A 68 -30.34 -2.96 10.70
C ASP A 68 -28.99 -2.59 10.06
N ILE A 69 -28.01 -3.50 10.14
CA ILE A 69 -26.75 -3.36 9.40
C ILE A 69 -27.05 -3.60 7.93
N ARG A 70 -27.57 -2.58 7.24
CA ARG A 70 -27.66 -2.59 5.79
C ARG A 70 -26.25 -2.40 5.25
N GLU A 71 -25.70 -3.44 4.65
CA GLU A 71 -24.40 -3.34 3.97
C GLU A 71 -24.50 -2.25 2.87
N PRO A 72 -23.60 -1.24 2.88
CA PRO A 72 -23.59 -0.21 1.85
C PRO A 72 -23.37 -0.86 0.48
N LYS A 73 -24.08 -0.36 -0.55
CA LYS A 73 -23.89 -0.85 -1.93
C LYS A 73 -22.48 -0.48 -2.36
N MET A 74 -21.67 -1.51 -2.58
CA MET A 74 -20.27 -1.34 -2.97
C MET A 74 -20.20 -0.68 -4.35
N PRO A 75 -19.27 0.26 -4.55
CA PRO A 75 -19.04 0.83 -5.87
C PRO A 75 -18.50 -0.25 -6.82
N ASP A 76 -18.77 -0.11 -8.12
CA ASP A 76 -18.28 -1.05 -9.12
C ASP A 76 -16.75 -1.20 -9.03
N PRO A 77 -16.22 -2.39 -8.72
CA PRO A 77 -14.78 -2.63 -8.57
C PRO A 77 -13.97 -2.41 -9.85
N TRP A 78 -14.61 -2.35 -11.02
CA TRP A 78 -13.95 -2.10 -12.31
C TRP A 78 -14.09 -0.66 -12.78
N LYS A 79 -14.78 0.20 -12.01
CA LYS A 79 -14.84 1.63 -12.27
C LYS A 79 -13.60 2.29 -11.68
N LYS A 80 -12.77 2.85 -12.55
CA LYS A 80 -11.52 3.51 -12.18
C LYS A 80 -11.79 4.66 -11.20
N ALA A 81 -10.97 4.75 -10.15
CA ALA A 81 -11.02 5.88 -9.23
C ALA A 81 -10.87 7.23 -9.97
N PRO A 82 -11.61 8.27 -9.55
CA PRO A 82 -11.56 9.58 -10.19
C PRO A 82 -10.13 10.14 -10.19
N GLN A 83 -9.72 10.66 -11.35
CA GLN A 83 -8.43 11.32 -11.57
C GLN A 83 -8.63 12.84 -11.62
N PRO A 84 -7.69 13.64 -11.10
CA PRO A 84 -6.42 13.24 -10.48
C PRO A 84 -6.61 12.59 -9.09
N TYR A 85 -5.63 11.79 -8.66
CA TYR A 85 -5.61 11.31 -7.27
C TYR A 85 -5.44 12.50 -6.30
N PRO A 86 -6.04 12.45 -5.10
CA PRO A 86 -5.73 13.38 -4.02
C PRO A 86 -4.23 13.39 -3.73
N GLU A 87 -3.70 14.51 -3.25
CA GLU A 87 -2.25 14.71 -3.03
C GLU A 87 -1.59 13.53 -2.28
N GLY A 88 -2.14 13.15 -1.12
CA GLY A 88 -1.61 12.04 -0.33
C GLY A 88 -1.71 10.65 -1.00
N MET A 89 -2.66 10.46 -1.92
CA MET A 89 -2.75 9.23 -2.73
C MET A 89 -1.74 9.23 -3.87
N ASN A 90 -1.55 10.39 -4.50
CA ASN A 90 -0.56 10.58 -5.55
C ASN A 90 0.86 10.31 -5.02
N ASP A 91 1.20 10.82 -3.83
CA ASP A 91 2.50 10.57 -3.20
C ASP A 91 2.77 9.09 -2.95
N GLN A 92 1.75 8.36 -2.48
CA GLN A 92 1.86 6.92 -2.27
C GLN A 92 2.02 6.16 -3.59
N TYR A 93 1.32 6.59 -4.64
CA TYR A 93 1.44 6.03 -5.97
C TYR A 93 2.84 6.29 -6.58
N LEU A 94 3.37 7.50 -6.41
CA LEU A 94 4.73 7.86 -6.82
C LEU A 94 5.78 7.06 -6.05
N THR A 95 5.61 6.92 -4.73
CA THR A 95 6.48 6.07 -3.89
C THR A 95 6.49 4.62 -4.38
N TYR A 96 5.32 4.09 -4.78
CA TYR A 96 5.22 2.75 -5.37
C TYR A 96 6.04 2.63 -6.67
N LYS A 97 5.99 3.65 -7.53
CA LYS A 97 6.75 3.66 -8.79
C LYS A 97 8.26 3.74 -8.54
N ASP A 98 8.67 4.53 -7.55
CA ASP A 98 10.07 4.72 -7.19
C ASP A 98 10.77 3.40 -6.83
N TYR A 99 10.09 2.44 -6.17
CA TYR A 99 10.68 1.12 -5.92
C TYR A 99 11.13 0.37 -7.19
N GLY A 100 10.41 0.55 -8.31
CA GLY A 100 10.80 -0.02 -9.59
C GLY A 100 12.06 0.62 -10.17
N ASP A 101 12.22 1.93 -9.98
CA ASP A 101 13.38 2.68 -10.42
C ASP A 101 14.60 2.38 -9.54
N GLN A 102 14.41 2.29 -8.22
CA GLN A 102 15.43 1.86 -7.26
C GLN A 102 15.98 0.47 -7.62
N TYR A 103 15.11 -0.52 -7.86
CA TYR A 103 15.57 -1.84 -8.29
C TYR A 103 16.32 -1.78 -9.62
N SER A 104 15.79 -1.05 -10.61
CA SER A 104 16.41 -0.95 -11.93
C SER A 104 17.81 -0.33 -11.85
N LYS A 105 17.98 0.71 -11.04
CA LYS A 105 19.26 1.37 -10.77
C LYS A 105 20.24 0.43 -10.04
N ALA A 106 19.82 -0.19 -8.94
CA ALA A 106 20.67 -1.09 -8.15
C ALA A 106 21.10 -2.32 -8.96
N ASN A 107 20.17 -2.95 -9.68
CA ASN A 107 20.48 -4.10 -10.53
C ASN A 107 21.39 -3.73 -11.71
N ARG A 108 21.23 -2.53 -12.29
CA ARG A 108 22.15 -2.02 -13.31
C ARG A 108 23.55 -1.82 -12.74
N ALA A 109 23.67 -1.21 -11.56
CA ALA A 109 24.96 -1.01 -10.90
C ALA A 109 25.66 -2.34 -10.61
N PHE A 110 24.94 -3.33 -10.07
CA PHE A 110 25.47 -4.68 -9.85
C PHE A 110 25.94 -5.35 -11.14
N LYS A 111 25.16 -5.27 -12.23
CA LYS A 111 25.52 -5.83 -13.53
C LYS A 111 26.74 -5.13 -14.15
N LEU A 112 26.81 -3.80 -14.07
CA LEU A 112 27.93 -3.01 -14.59
C LEU A 112 29.23 -3.29 -13.83
N ALA A 113 29.16 -3.47 -12.52
CA ALA A 113 30.32 -3.84 -11.72
C ALA A 113 30.86 -5.24 -12.09
N ASN A 114 29.99 -6.11 -12.63
CA ASN A 114 30.30 -7.47 -13.08
C ASN A 114 31.28 -8.25 -12.16
N PRO A 115 31.03 -8.29 -10.84
CA PRO A 115 32.03 -8.75 -9.88
C PRO A 115 32.36 -10.24 -10.05
N LEU A 116 31.41 -11.03 -10.56
CA LEU A 116 31.59 -12.46 -10.85
C LEU A 116 32.60 -12.74 -11.97
N ALA A 117 32.83 -11.79 -12.88
CA ALA A 117 33.80 -11.95 -13.97
C ALA A 117 35.23 -11.57 -13.55
N THR A 118 35.42 -11.01 -12.35
CA THR A 118 36.75 -10.67 -11.84
C THR A 118 37.59 -11.95 -11.66
N PRO A 119 38.77 -12.07 -12.29
CA PRO A 119 39.66 -13.21 -12.10
C PRO A 119 40.13 -13.34 -10.64
N ASP A 120 40.33 -14.56 -10.15
CA ASP A 120 40.70 -14.78 -8.75
C ASP A 120 42.10 -14.24 -8.39
N ASN A 121 42.98 -14.12 -9.38
CA ASN A 121 44.32 -13.53 -9.26
C ASN A 121 44.35 -12.01 -9.47
N HIS A 122 43.20 -11.33 -9.51
CA HIS A 122 43.15 -9.89 -9.70
C HIS A 122 43.76 -9.16 -8.49
N PRO A 123 44.63 -8.15 -8.68
CA PRO A 123 45.36 -7.50 -7.58
C PRO A 123 44.43 -6.88 -6.51
N ASN A 124 43.26 -6.39 -6.92
CA ASN A 124 42.22 -5.85 -6.03
C ASN A 124 40.99 -6.77 -5.94
N ILE A 125 41.16 -8.09 -5.91
CA ILE A 125 40.03 -9.03 -5.88
C ILE A 125 39.12 -8.79 -4.68
N VAL A 126 39.69 -8.57 -3.48
CA VAL A 126 38.94 -8.35 -2.23
C VAL A 126 38.03 -7.13 -2.36
N GLU A 127 38.58 -5.96 -2.69
CA GLU A 127 37.83 -4.72 -2.87
C GLU A 127 36.70 -4.86 -3.91
N LYS A 128 37.00 -5.51 -5.05
CA LYS A 128 36.00 -5.73 -6.11
C LYS A 128 34.89 -6.67 -5.67
N VAL A 129 35.22 -7.71 -4.91
CA VAL A 129 34.24 -8.68 -4.38
C VAL A 129 33.39 -8.04 -3.29
N GLU A 130 33.98 -7.30 -2.36
CA GLU A 130 33.26 -6.52 -1.33
C GLU A 130 32.27 -5.54 -1.96
N ARG A 131 32.73 -4.74 -2.93
CA ARG A 131 31.85 -3.84 -3.69
C ARG A 131 30.74 -4.61 -4.41
N GLY A 132 31.08 -5.77 -4.99
CA GLY A 132 30.12 -6.67 -5.62
C GLY A 132 29.05 -7.19 -4.64
N LEU A 133 29.44 -7.55 -3.42
CA LEU A 133 28.57 -8.00 -2.35
C LEU A 133 27.64 -6.88 -1.87
N ALA A 134 28.16 -5.66 -1.70
CA ALA A 134 27.35 -4.50 -1.34
C ALA A 134 26.28 -4.19 -2.40
N LEU A 135 26.67 -4.15 -3.67
CA LEU A 135 25.75 -3.92 -4.79
C LEU A 135 24.73 -5.06 -4.97
N ALA A 136 25.13 -6.31 -4.70
CA ALA A 136 24.22 -7.46 -4.71
C ALA A 136 23.18 -7.33 -3.59
N ALA A 137 23.60 -6.97 -2.37
CA ALA A 137 22.70 -6.79 -1.24
C ALA A 137 21.69 -5.66 -1.51
N GLU A 138 22.14 -4.53 -2.07
CA GLU A 138 21.27 -3.42 -2.48
C GLU A 138 20.25 -3.87 -3.54
N ALA A 139 20.71 -4.52 -4.62
CA ALA A 139 19.85 -4.99 -5.70
C ALA A 139 18.83 -6.04 -5.22
N ARG A 140 19.24 -6.93 -4.31
CA ARG A 140 18.35 -7.93 -3.69
C ARG A 140 17.30 -7.28 -2.81
N THR A 141 17.69 -6.30 -2.00
CA THR A 141 16.77 -5.56 -1.12
C THR A 141 15.76 -4.79 -1.94
N ALA A 142 16.21 -4.05 -2.97
CA ALA A 142 15.33 -3.31 -3.87
C ALA A 142 14.36 -4.24 -4.64
N ALA A 143 14.83 -5.42 -5.08
CA ALA A 143 13.98 -6.42 -5.74
C ALA A 143 12.84 -6.91 -4.81
N ASN A 144 13.17 -7.19 -3.55
CA ASN A 144 12.19 -7.62 -2.55
C ASN A 144 11.19 -6.51 -2.21
N LEU A 145 11.66 -5.26 -2.08
CA LEU A 145 10.80 -4.10 -1.85
C LEU A 145 9.83 -3.88 -3.01
N GLU A 146 10.31 -3.93 -4.26
CA GLU A 146 9.45 -3.82 -5.44
C GLU A 146 8.42 -4.96 -5.49
N ALA A 147 8.84 -6.20 -5.20
CA ALA A 147 7.93 -7.34 -5.15
C ALA A 147 6.84 -7.16 -4.08
N ALA A 148 7.22 -6.74 -2.87
CA ALA A 148 6.30 -6.50 -1.76
C ALA A 148 5.31 -5.37 -2.08
N ALA A 149 5.81 -4.24 -2.60
CA ALA A 149 5.00 -3.10 -2.99
C ALA A 149 3.98 -3.50 -4.07
N ARG A 150 4.39 -4.28 -5.07
CA ARG A 150 3.49 -4.79 -6.13
C ARG A 150 2.49 -5.83 -5.63
N SER A 151 2.86 -6.70 -4.69
CA SER A 151 1.93 -7.70 -4.13
C SER A 151 0.85 -7.08 -3.24
N GLY A 152 1.18 -6.01 -2.52
CA GLY A 152 0.23 -5.28 -1.67
C GLY A 152 -0.60 -4.24 -2.42
N PHE A 153 -0.21 -3.88 -3.64
CA PHE A 153 -0.84 -2.79 -4.40
C PHE A 153 -2.33 -3.00 -4.60
N ASP A 154 -2.74 -4.23 -4.94
CA ASP A 154 -4.15 -4.57 -5.17
C ASP A 154 -5.01 -4.46 -3.91
N HIS A 155 -4.44 -4.80 -2.75
CA HIS A 155 -5.13 -4.63 -1.47
C HIS A 155 -5.24 -3.17 -1.07
N LYS A 156 -4.24 -2.35 -1.40
CA LYS A 156 -4.18 -0.93 -1.04
C LYS A 156 -4.97 -0.03 -1.99
N PHE A 157 -5.03 -0.39 -3.27
CA PHE A 157 -5.68 0.38 -4.33
C PHE A 157 -6.61 -0.51 -5.18
N PRO A 158 -7.68 -1.07 -4.60
CA PRO A 158 -8.53 -2.04 -5.28
C PRO A 158 -9.22 -1.46 -6.54
N TYR A 159 -9.46 -0.14 -6.57
CA TYR A 159 -10.09 0.58 -7.70
C TYR A 159 -9.10 1.25 -8.66
N ALA A 160 -7.81 0.95 -8.56
CA ALA A 160 -6.81 1.44 -9.51
C ALA A 160 -6.86 0.73 -10.87
N TYR A 161 -7.57 -0.40 -10.95
CA TYR A 161 -7.66 -1.23 -12.14
C TYR A 161 -9.03 -1.10 -12.79
N ASP A 162 -9.04 -1.02 -14.13
CA ASP A 162 -10.26 -1.03 -14.94
C ASP A 162 -10.64 -2.43 -15.44
N SER A 163 -9.86 -3.46 -15.09
CA SER A 163 -10.10 -4.84 -15.51
C SER A 163 -9.33 -5.86 -14.67
N LEU A 164 -9.87 -7.08 -14.60
CA LEU A 164 -9.19 -8.25 -14.02
C LEU A 164 -7.83 -8.52 -14.68
N ALA A 165 -7.70 -8.27 -15.98
CA ALA A 165 -6.46 -8.48 -16.72
C ALA A 165 -5.34 -7.55 -16.23
N LYS A 166 -5.63 -6.27 -16.00
CA LYS A 166 -4.62 -5.33 -15.46
C LYS A 166 -4.24 -5.67 -14.03
N LYS A 167 -5.19 -6.09 -13.20
CA LYS A 167 -4.91 -6.61 -11.85
C LYS A 167 -4.02 -7.86 -11.90
N ALA A 168 -4.31 -8.81 -12.79
CA ALA A 168 -3.51 -10.02 -12.99
C ALA A 168 -2.09 -9.72 -13.53
N SER A 169 -1.92 -8.63 -14.28
CA SER A 169 -0.64 -8.23 -14.87
C SER A 169 0.46 -7.98 -13.83
N HIS A 170 0.11 -7.70 -12.57
CA HIS A 170 1.08 -7.51 -11.48
C HIS A 170 1.70 -8.80 -10.98
N LYS A 171 1.01 -9.95 -11.12
CA LYS A 171 1.50 -11.25 -10.62
C LYS A 171 2.80 -11.68 -11.28
N LYS A 172 2.94 -11.43 -12.60
CA LYS A 172 4.13 -11.81 -13.37
C LYS A 172 5.37 -11.01 -12.93
N PRO A 173 5.36 -9.66 -12.90
CA PRO A 173 6.46 -8.87 -12.36
C PRO A 173 6.84 -9.25 -10.92
N VAL A 174 5.86 -9.49 -10.03
CA VAL A 174 6.18 -9.93 -8.65
C VAL A 174 7.02 -11.20 -8.66
N LYS A 175 6.61 -12.23 -9.41
CA LYS A 175 7.38 -13.48 -9.54
C LYS A 175 8.76 -13.23 -10.12
N GLU A 176 8.87 -12.41 -11.16
CA GLU A 176 10.16 -12.07 -11.80
C GLU A 176 11.13 -11.40 -10.82
N LYS A 177 10.65 -10.49 -9.96
CA LYS A 177 11.49 -9.82 -8.95
C LYS A 177 11.91 -10.76 -7.83
N LEU A 178 11.03 -11.65 -7.37
CA LEU A 178 11.38 -12.68 -6.40
C LEU A 178 12.43 -13.65 -6.96
N GLU A 179 12.29 -14.08 -8.21
CA GLU A 179 13.31 -14.92 -8.87
C GLU A 179 14.63 -14.17 -9.09
N ALA A 180 14.57 -12.87 -9.42
CA ALA A 180 15.77 -12.03 -9.50
C ALA A 180 16.49 -11.94 -8.14
N ALA A 181 15.75 -11.71 -7.04
CA ALA A 181 16.31 -11.68 -5.69
C ALA A 181 16.98 -13.02 -5.31
N LYS A 182 16.35 -14.16 -5.64
CA LYS A 182 16.94 -15.49 -5.44
C LYS A 182 18.23 -15.66 -6.24
N LYS A 183 18.25 -15.23 -7.51
CA LYS A 183 19.45 -15.30 -8.36
C LYS A 183 20.57 -14.43 -7.81
N ILE A 184 20.27 -13.22 -7.35
CA ILE A 184 21.25 -12.31 -6.74
C ILE A 184 21.83 -12.94 -5.46
N ARG A 185 21.00 -13.54 -4.60
CA ARG A 185 21.48 -14.27 -3.42
C ARG A 185 22.43 -15.42 -3.76
N LYS A 186 22.14 -16.17 -4.82
CA LYS A 186 23.07 -17.21 -5.31
C LYS A 186 24.39 -16.60 -5.77
N ASN A 187 24.36 -15.41 -6.39
CA ASN A 187 25.57 -14.69 -6.79
C ASN A 187 26.37 -14.19 -5.58
N GLU A 188 25.71 -13.70 -4.51
CA GLU A 188 26.37 -13.36 -3.24
C GLU A 188 27.18 -14.57 -2.72
N GLY A 189 26.57 -15.76 -2.68
CA GLY A 189 27.27 -16.98 -2.26
C GLY A 189 28.51 -17.30 -3.12
N LYS A 190 28.43 -17.09 -4.44
CA LYS A 190 29.58 -17.25 -5.34
C LYS A 190 30.67 -16.20 -5.09
N LEU A 191 30.28 -14.96 -4.78
CA LEU A 191 31.21 -13.88 -4.46
C LEU A 191 31.92 -14.14 -3.13
N HIS A 192 31.20 -14.62 -2.10
CA HIS A 192 31.82 -15.03 -0.84
C HIS A 192 32.88 -16.12 -1.05
N GLY A 193 32.67 -17.05 -1.98
CA GLY A 193 33.65 -18.08 -2.33
C GLY A 193 34.91 -17.57 -3.05
N LYS A 194 34.95 -16.30 -3.49
CA LYS A 194 36.14 -15.67 -4.07
C LYS A 194 37.00 -14.94 -3.03
N LEU A 195 36.50 -14.77 -1.81
CA LEU A 195 37.28 -14.17 -0.73
C LEU A 195 38.26 -15.20 -0.17
N PRO A 196 39.48 -14.79 0.22
CA PRO A 196 40.44 -15.70 0.81
C PRO A 196 39.93 -16.21 2.18
N ALA A 197 40.36 -17.41 2.58
CA ALA A 197 39.80 -18.10 3.74
C ALA A 197 39.96 -17.33 5.07
N ASP A 198 41.05 -16.56 5.20
CA ASP A 198 41.39 -15.72 6.34
C ASP A 198 40.68 -14.36 6.34
N TYR A 199 39.90 -14.04 5.30
CA TYR A 199 39.22 -12.75 5.15
C TYR A 199 38.30 -12.43 6.34
N TYR A 200 37.51 -13.39 6.81
CA TYR A 200 36.57 -13.18 7.91
C TYR A 200 37.23 -13.16 9.28
N GLU A 201 38.40 -13.78 9.43
CA GLU A 201 39.17 -13.78 10.68
C GLU A 201 39.86 -12.42 10.93
N LYS A 202 40.09 -11.66 9.86
CA LYS A 202 40.75 -10.34 9.88
C LYS A 202 39.79 -9.16 10.00
N GLN A 203 38.47 -9.40 10.06
CA GLN A 203 37.50 -8.33 10.27
C GLN A 203 37.45 -7.99 11.77
N PRO A 204 37.55 -6.70 12.15
CA PRO A 204 37.55 -6.25 13.54
C PRO A 204 36.19 -6.42 14.25
#